data_AF-A0A8S1H0U1-F1
#
_entry.id   AF-A0A8S1H0U1-F1
#
_cell.length_a   1.000
_cell.length_b   1.000
_cell.length_c   1.000
_cell.angle_alpha   90.00
_cell.angle_beta   90.00
_cell.angle_gamma   90.00
#
_symmetry.space_group_name_H-M   'P 1'
#
loop_
_entity.id
_entity.type
_entity.pdbx_description
1 polymer ?
#
loop_
_entity_poly.entity_id
_entity_poly.type
_entity_poly.pdbx_seq_one_letter_code
_entity_poly.pdbx_strand_id
1 'polypeptide(L)'
;MTSPPDYATAASLRSTAAQMAAGISVDLVVAAQREANFLRMIDRKAPLLYEADVVNQAIRRYESYWLPMQATHPDMNVIPPLDVHWVWHTHMLSPIHYQEQKLSKKAFLVGVLTRAWNFLSTPDN
;
A
#
# COMPACT_ATOMS: atom_id res chain seq x y z
N MET A 1 24.29 18.47 15.68
CA MET A 1 22.95 18.46 16.27
C MET A 1 22.06 19.35 15.42
N THR A 2 21.33 18.78 14.48
CA THR A 2 20.40 19.50 13.60
C THR A 2 19.12 19.78 14.39
N SER A 3 18.71 21.04 14.45
CA SER A 3 17.43 21.44 15.04
C SER A 3 16.27 20.65 14.41
N PRO A 4 15.20 20.33 15.17
CA PRO A 4 14.00 19.74 14.58
C PRO A 4 13.48 20.63 13.46
N PRO A 5 12.98 20.05 12.35
CA PRO A 5 12.36 20.85 11.29
C PRO A 5 11.16 21.62 11.85
N ASP A 6 10.96 22.84 11.36
CA ASP A 6 9.93 23.76 11.86
C ASP A 6 8.52 23.28 11.44
N TYR A 7 7.91 22.48 12.31
CA TYR A 7 6.60 21.86 12.10
C TYR A 7 5.43 22.87 12.08
N ALA A 8 5.67 24.14 12.38
CA ALA A 8 4.64 25.18 12.32
C ALA A 8 4.03 25.35 10.91
N THR A 9 4.79 25.02 9.86
CA THR A 9 4.30 25.00 8.47
C THR A 9 3.42 23.80 8.13
N ALA A 10 3.40 22.73 8.93
CA ALA A 10 2.49 21.60 8.70
C ALA A 10 1.01 22.02 8.80
N ALA A 11 0.73 23.07 9.58
CA ALA A 11 -0.56 23.70 9.69
C ALA A 11 -1.02 24.40 8.39
N SER A 12 -0.16 24.64 7.40
CA SER A 12 -0.57 25.14 6.08
C SER A 12 -0.81 24.02 5.05
N LEU A 13 -0.48 22.77 5.39
CA LEU A 13 -0.68 21.59 4.53
C LEU A 13 -2.04 20.91 4.77
N ARG A 14 -2.92 21.50 5.59
CA ARG A 14 -4.25 20.91 5.85
C ARG A 14 -5.08 21.01 4.57
N SER A 15 -5.37 19.86 3.99
CA SER A 15 -6.32 19.75 2.90
C SER A 15 -7.68 20.27 3.35
N THR A 16 -8.29 21.15 2.54
CA THR A 16 -9.66 21.62 2.78
C THR A 16 -10.64 20.44 2.66
N ALA A 17 -11.84 20.57 3.23
CA ALA A 17 -12.87 19.55 3.09
C ALA A 17 -13.19 19.21 1.62
N ALA A 18 -13.13 20.19 0.72
CA ALA A 18 -13.28 19.98 -0.72
C ALA A 18 -12.10 19.23 -1.34
N GLN A 19 -10.86 19.52 -0.94
CA GLN A 19 -9.67 18.78 -1.38
C GLN A 19 -9.65 17.35 -0.85
N MET A 20 -10.08 17.15 0.40
CA MET A 20 -10.24 15.82 0.99
C MET A 20 -11.35 15.04 0.27
N ALA A 21 -12.51 15.65 0.03
CA ALA A 21 -13.61 15.00 -0.70
C ALA A 21 -13.24 14.69 -2.17
N ALA A 22 -12.44 15.54 -2.82
CA ALA A 22 -11.96 15.29 -4.18
C ALA A 22 -10.85 14.24 -4.24
N GLY A 23 -10.01 14.14 -3.20
CA GLY A 23 -8.90 13.20 -3.14
C GLY A 23 -9.24 11.83 -2.54
N ILE A 24 -10.30 11.76 -1.74
CA ILE A 24 -10.75 10.55 -1.03
C ILE A 24 -12.06 10.09 -1.67
N SER A 25 -11.95 9.17 -2.63
CA SER A 25 -13.08 8.54 -3.31
C SER A 25 -13.66 7.33 -2.56
N VAL A 26 -13.21 7.11 -1.32
CA VAL A 26 -13.34 5.86 -0.59
C VAL A 26 -14.06 6.09 0.74
N ASP A 27 -14.93 5.14 1.12
CA ASP A 27 -15.47 5.05 2.48
C ASP A 27 -14.34 4.69 3.46
N LEU A 28 -13.89 5.72 4.20
CA LEU A 28 -12.80 5.60 5.16
C LEU A 28 -13.12 4.67 6.33
N VAL A 29 -14.39 4.58 6.76
CA VAL A 29 -14.76 3.72 7.89
C VAL A 29 -14.63 2.27 7.47
N VAL A 30 -15.18 1.94 6.31
CA VAL A 30 -15.06 0.61 5.72
C VAL A 30 -13.58 0.31 5.43
N ALA A 31 -12.79 1.30 5.02
CA ALA A 31 -11.36 1.13 4.70
C ALA A 31 -10.53 0.79 5.91
N ALA A 32 -10.69 1.57 6.98
CA ALA A 32 -10.04 1.33 8.24
C ALA A 32 -10.42 -0.05 8.79
N GLN A 33 -11.69 -0.47 8.64
CA GLN A 33 -12.12 -1.79 9.12
C GLN A 33 -11.46 -2.94 8.37
N ARG A 34 -11.31 -2.82 7.05
CA ARG A 34 -10.61 -3.82 6.22
C ARG A 34 -9.14 -3.91 6.56
N GLU A 35 -8.49 -2.77 6.69
CA GLU A 35 -7.09 -2.68 7.09
C GLU A 35 -6.88 -3.36 8.46
N ALA A 36 -7.73 -3.04 9.44
CA ALA A 36 -7.67 -3.67 10.76
C ALA A 36 -7.94 -5.20 10.73
N ASN A 37 -8.76 -5.69 9.80
CA ASN A 37 -8.96 -7.13 9.59
C ASN A 37 -7.72 -7.78 8.98
N PHE A 38 -7.11 -7.14 7.98
CA PHE A 38 -5.90 -7.59 7.32
C PHE A 38 -4.74 -7.72 8.31
N LEU A 39 -4.48 -6.68 9.11
CA LEU A 39 -3.42 -6.70 10.13
C LEU A 39 -3.64 -7.81 11.17
N ARG A 40 -4.88 -8.00 11.65
CA ARG A 40 -5.22 -9.09 12.56
C ARG A 40 -5.03 -10.47 11.93
N MET A 41 -5.28 -10.61 10.62
CA MET A 41 -5.06 -11.86 9.90
C MET A 41 -3.56 -12.19 9.83
N ILE A 42 -2.72 -11.22 9.49
CA ILE A 42 -1.26 -11.40 9.44
C ILE A 42 -0.73 -11.79 10.82
N ASP A 43 -1.07 -11.03 11.85
CA ASP A 43 -0.63 -11.23 13.23
C ASP A 43 -1.01 -12.62 13.77
N ARG A 44 -2.25 -13.06 13.52
CA ARG A 44 -2.75 -14.32 14.08
C ARG A 44 -2.44 -15.56 13.25
N LYS A 45 -2.41 -15.44 11.92
CA LYS A 45 -2.43 -16.61 11.01
C LYS A 45 -1.14 -16.78 10.23
N ALA A 46 -0.23 -15.81 10.26
CA ALA A 46 0.93 -15.82 9.38
C ALA A 46 2.26 -15.46 10.08
N PRO A 47 2.61 -16.07 11.25
CA PRO A 47 3.88 -15.81 11.92
C PRO A 47 5.10 -16.17 11.04
N LEU A 48 4.95 -17.11 10.12
CA LEU A 48 5.97 -17.47 9.12
C LEU A 48 6.38 -16.30 8.22
N LEU A 49 5.52 -15.29 8.05
CA LEU A 49 5.83 -14.10 7.24
C LEU A 49 6.85 -13.16 7.90
N TYR A 50 7.29 -13.46 9.11
CA TYR A 50 8.38 -12.76 9.79
C TYR A 50 9.70 -13.53 9.74
N GLU A 51 9.72 -14.77 9.23
CA GLU A 51 10.94 -15.55 9.10
C GLU A 51 11.82 -15.00 7.99
N ALA A 52 13.13 -14.87 8.26
CA ALA A 52 14.07 -14.19 7.36
C ALA A 52 14.06 -14.78 5.94
N ASP A 53 14.05 -16.12 5.82
CA ASP A 53 14.04 -16.78 4.51
C ASP A 53 12.73 -16.54 3.75
N VAL A 54 11.60 -16.60 4.45
CA VAL A 54 10.27 -16.34 3.86
C VAL A 54 10.17 -14.89 3.39
N VAL A 55 10.60 -13.94 4.21
CA VAL A 55 10.64 -12.51 3.88
C VAL A 55 11.52 -12.26 2.66
N ASN A 56 12.73 -12.83 2.62
CA ASN A 56 13.64 -12.67 1.49
C ASN A 56 13.04 -13.20 0.18
N GLN A 57 12.36 -14.35 0.23
CA GLN A 57 11.67 -14.89 -0.95
C GLN A 57 10.45 -14.05 -1.35
N ALA A 58 9.70 -13.52 -0.38
CA ALA A 58 8.58 -12.63 -0.62
C ALA A 58 9.03 -11.32 -1.29
N ILE A 59 10.14 -10.73 -0.83
CA ILE A 59 10.77 -9.56 -1.44
C ILE A 59 11.20 -9.88 -2.88
N ARG A 60 11.90 -11.01 -3.10
CA ARG A 60 12.27 -11.42 -4.47
C ARG A 60 11.05 -11.56 -5.38
N ARG A 61 9.96 -12.16 -4.89
CA ARG A 61 8.71 -12.30 -5.66
C ARG A 61 8.07 -10.95 -5.98
N TYR A 62 8.03 -10.07 -4.99
CA TYR A 62 7.52 -8.71 -5.13
C TYR A 62 8.30 -7.92 -6.19
N GLU A 63 9.63 -7.94 -6.15
CA GLU A 63 10.47 -7.17 -7.06
C GLU A 63 10.56 -7.77 -8.47
N SER A 64 10.64 -9.10 -8.57
CA SER A 64 10.91 -9.78 -9.85
C SER A 64 9.65 -10.06 -10.67
N TYR A 65 8.51 -10.24 -10.02
CA TYR A 65 7.27 -10.62 -10.71
C TYR A 65 6.16 -9.61 -10.49
N TRP A 66 5.87 -9.24 -9.24
CA TRP A 66 4.72 -8.39 -8.94
C TRP A 66 4.86 -6.97 -9.50
N LEU A 67 6.00 -6.32 -9.24
CA LEU A 67 6.26 -4.97 -9.74
C LEU A 67 6.27 -4.89 -11.27
N PRO A 68 6.99 -5.76 -12.01
CA PRO A 68 6.93 -5.76 -13.47
C PRO A 68 5.53 -6.06 -14.01
N MET A 69 4.82 -7.01 -13.42
CA MET A 69 3.46 -7.37 -13.86
C MET A 69 2.51 -6.18 -13.76
N GLN A 70 2.51 -5.48 -12.63
CA GLN A 70 1.68 -4.29 -12.41
C GLN A 70 2.12 -3.10 -13.27
N ALA A 71 3.41 -2.98 -13.59
CA ALA A 71 3.89 -1.95 -14.51
C ALA A 71 3.44 -2.20 -15.95
N THR A 72 3.35 -3.47 -16.38
CA THR A 72 2.89 -3.84 -17.73
C THR A 72 1.37 -3.88 -17.84
N HIS A 73 0.67 -4.29 -16.78
CA HIS A 73 -0.79 -4.45 -16.78
C HIS A 73 -1.41 -3.75 -15.56
N PRO A 74 -1.41 -2.40 -15.51
CA PRO A 74 -1.96 -1.65 -14.39
C PRO A 74 -3.48 -1.84 -14.22
N ASP A 75 -4.14 -2.34 -15.26
CA ASP A 75 -5.57 -2.66 -15.26
C ASP A 75 -5.88 -4.06 -14.74
N MET A 76 -4.88 -4.89 -14.48
CA MET A 76 -5.09 -6.27 -14.06
C MET A 76 -5.48 -6.32 -12.59
N ASN A 77 -6.73 -6.72 -12.33
CA ASN A 77 -7.27 -6.81 -10.96
C ASN A 77 -6.92 -8.16 -10.32
N VAL A 78 -5.62 -8.45 -10.20
CA VAL A 78 -5.11 -9.67 -9.58
C VAL A 78 -4.82 -9.40 -8.11
N ILE A 79 -5.16 -10.37 -7.26
CA ILE A 79 -4.86 -10.32 -5.83
C ILE A 79 -3.44 -10.87 -5.65
N PRO A 80 -2.52 -10.12 -5.00
CA PRO A 80 -1.20 -10.65 -4.70
C PRO A 80 -1.29 -11.83 -3.72
N PRO A 81 -0.37 -12.80 -3.82
CA PRO A 81 -0.11 -13.74 -2.73
C PRO A 81 0.09 -13.01 -1.40
N LEU A 82 -0.29 -13.64 -0.28
CA LEU A 82 -0.35 -12.99 1.04
C LEU A 82 0.99 -12.37 1.48
N ASP A 83 2.08 -13.07 1.22
CA ASP A 83 3.45 -12.64 1.51
C ASP A 83 3.88 -11.44 0.66
N VAL A 84 3.52 -11.43 -0.63
CA VAL A 84 3.76 -10.29 -1.55
C VAL A 84 2.91 -9.09 -1.15
N HIS A 85 1.66 -9.32 -0.74
CA HIS A 85 0.77 -8.28 -0.21
C HIS A 85 1.37 -7.64 1.05
N TRP A 86 1.91 -8.46 1.96
CA TRP A 86 2.54 -7.98 3.18
C TRP A 86 3.80 -7.12 2.91
N VAL A 87 4.67 -7.55 2.00
CA VAL A 87 5.83 -6.76 1.56
C VAL A 87 5.39 -5.44 0.91
N TRP A 88 4.37 -5.48 0.06
CA TRP A 88 3.83 -4.27 -0.54
C TRP A 88 3.25 -3.30 0.50
N HIS A 89 2.48 -3.82 1.46
CA HIS A 89 1.91 -3.03 2.55
C HIS A 89 3.01 -2.33 3.37
N THR A 90 4.01 -3.09 3.83
CA THR A 90 5.14 -2.54 4.60
C THR A 90 5.95 -1.50 3.79
N HIS A 91 6.11 -1.71 2.49
CA HIS A 91 6.77 -0.75 1.61
C HIS A 91 5.98 0.58 1.50
N MET A 92 4.64 0.53 1.45
CA MET A 92 3.80 1.73 1.44
C MET A 92 3.91 2.59 2.72
N LEU A 93 4.26 1.98 3.86
CA LEU A 93 4.48 2.70 5.13
C LEU A 93 5.72 3.60 5.11
N SER A 94 6.60 3.42 4.13
CA SER A 94 7.78 4.28 3.92
C SER A 94 7.60 5.13 2.66
N PRO A 95 6.91 6.29 2.75
CA PRO A 95 6.50 7.06 1.57
C PRO A 95 7.67 7.56 0.70
N ILE A 96 8.83 7.87 1.29
CA ILE A 96 10.03 8.31 0.56
C ILE A 96 10.58 7.17 -0.31
N HIS A 97 10.94 6.04 0.30
CA HIS A 97 11.43 4.86 -0.43
C HIS A 97 10.40 4.32 -1.44
N TYR A 98 9.11 4.38 -1.08
CA TYR A 98 8.03 3.99 -1.98
C TYR A 98 7.93 4.92 -3.20
N GLN A 99 8.28 6.20 -3.06
CA GLN A 99 8.34 7.13 -4.19
C GLN A 99 9.57 6.88 -5.07
N GLU A 100 10.73 6.62 -4.48
CA GLU A 100 11.99 6.37 -5.20
C GLU A 100 11.92 5.11 -6.07
N GLN A 101 11.37 4.01 -5.55
CA GLN A 101 11.13 2.77 -6.31
C GLN A 101 10.20 2.98 -7.52
N LYS A 102 9.26 3.93 -7.44
CA LYS A 102 8.37 4.28 -8.58
C LYS A 102 9.05 5.09 -9.66
N LEU A 103 10.10 5.85 -9.34
CA LEU A 103 10.80 6.68 -10.32
C LEU A 103 11.69 5.85 -11.25
N SER A 104 12.04 4.62 -10.86
CA SER A 104 12.69 3.66 -11.74
C SER A 104 11.73 3.05 -12.79
N LYS A 105 10.41 2.98 -12.52
CA LYS A 105 9.40 2.45 -13.44
C LYS A 105 8.05 3.21 -13.31
N LYS A 106 7.82 4.19 -14.20
CA LYS A 106 6.64 5.07 -14.27
C LYS A 106 5.32 4.28 -14.34
N ALA A 107 4.30 4.73 -13.58
CA ALA A 107 2.86 4.40 -13.71
C ALA A 107 2.25 3.27 -12.81
N PHE A 108 2.45 3.31 -11.49
CA PHE A 108 1.82 2.32 -10.57
C PHE A 108 0.71 2.89 -9.64
N LEU A 109 0.79 4.16 -9.22
CA LEU A 109 0.04 4.62 -8.03
C LEU A 109 -1.47 4.82 -8.17
N VAL A 110 -1.95 5.26 -9.33
CA VAL A 110 -3.38 5.61 -9.47
C VAL A 110 -4.25 4.37 -9.74
N GLY A 111 -3.69 3.33 -10.37
CA GLY A 111 -4.42 2.09 -10.69
C GLY A 111 -4.55 1.13 -9.52
N VAL A 112 -3.47 0.92 -8.77
CA VAL A 112 -3.39 -0.15 -7.76
C VAL A 112 -4.18 0.18 -6.50
N LEU A 113 -4.14 1.44 -6.03
CA LEU A 113 -4.92 1.87 -4.86
C LEU A 113 -6.43 1.94 -5.16
N THR A 114 -6.80 2.33 -6.38
CA THR A 114 -8.21 2.41 -6.79
C THR A 114 -8.83 1.02 -6.96
N ARG A 115 -8.06 0.00 -7.35
CA ARG A 115 -8.61 -1.34 -7.70
C ARG A 115 -8.47 -2.40 -6.60
N ALA A 116 -7.40 -2.39 -5.80
CA ALA A 116 -7.33 -3.20 -4.58
C ALA A 116 -8.49 -2.86 -3.61
N TRP A 117 -8.97 -1.61 -3.67
CA TRP A 117 -10.15 -1.14 -2.96
C TRP A 117 -11.47 -1.72 -3.50
N ASN A 118 -11.61 -1.86 -4.82
CA ASN A 118 -12.80 -2.48 -5.42
C ASN A 118 -12.94 -3.95 -5.03
N PHE A 119 -11.82 -4.68 -4.88
CA PHE A 119 -11.83 -6.06 -4.41
C PHE A 119 -12.28 -6.21 -2.95
N LEU A 120 -11.90 -5.28 -2.08
CA LEU A 120 -12.41 -5.31 -0.71
C LEU A 120 -13.89 -4.88 -0.62
N SER A 121 -14.42 -4.23 -1.68
CA SER A 121 -15.78 -3.64 -1.76
C SER A 121 -16.86 -4.51 -2.38
N THR A 122 -16.51 -5.68 -2.91
CA THR A 122 -17.52 -6.68 -3.30
C THR A 122 -18.07 -7.36 -2.05
N PRO A 123 -19.40 -7.33 -1.80
CA PRO A 123 -20.01 -7.94 -0.62
C PRO A 123 -19.92 -9.47 -0.56
N ASP A 124 -19.56 -10.13 -1.68
CA ASP A 124 -19.62 -11.58 -1.81
C ASP A 124 -18.28 -12.17 -2.26
N ASN A 125 -17.50 -12.66 -1.29
CA ASN A 125 -16.77 -13.93 -1.34
C ASN A 125 -16.48 -14.44 0.08
#